data_AF-A0A537WEY5-F1
#
_entry.id   AF-A0A537WEY5-F1
#
_cell.length_a   1.000
_cell.length_b   1.000
_cell.length_c   1.000
_cell.angle_alpha   90.00
_cell.angle_beta   90.00
_cell.angle_gamma   90.00
#
_symmetry.space_group_name_H-M   'P 1'
#
loop_
_entity.id
_entity.type
_entity.pdbx_description
1 polymer ?
#
loop_
_entity_poly.entity_id
_entity_poly.type
_entity_poly.pdbx_seq_one_letter_code
_entity_poly.pdbx_strand_id
1 'polypeptide(L)'
;MTRLLVLAALVAAVGGSTASAQPSAARAACKPGVHTVHGEFVKVFCGPAKAVVHFGGTTMTFQSGRCSMPAYFHLDLGTLTISGPAQSTYLGLAANTYDDGTYRSGQDGGAIVVHIVFQYAGKDQPTYKDTLTLRGSLTRGAFSGRLGRTGERFTGSFSCRA
;
A
#
# COMPACT_ATOMS: atom_id res chain seq x y z
N MET A 1 -35.30 -78.01 8.00
CA MET A 1 -36.59 -77.38 7.67
C MET A 1 -36.41 -75.87 7.76
N THR A 2 -36.77 -75.17 6.68
CA THR A 2 -37.22 -73.76 6.63
C THR A 2 -36.21 -72.63 6.92
N ARG A 3 -35.76 -72.06 5.79
CA ARG A 3 -35.18 -70.74 5.48
C ARG A 3 -35.39 -69.60 6.50
N LEU A 4 -34.35 -68.78 6.68
CA LEU A 4 -34.49 -67.32 6.74
C LEU A 4 -33.31 -66.63 6.03
N LEU A 5 -33.65 -65.88 4.99
CA LEU A 5 -32.83 -64.93 4.25
C LEU A 5 -32.76 -63.61 5.03
N VAL A 6 -31.57 -63.03 5.20
CA VAL A 6 -31.40 -61.56 5.26
C VAL A 6 -30.10 -61.20 4.55
N LEU A 7 -30.24 -60.55 3.40
CA LEU A 7 -29.16 -59.87 2.67
C LEU A 7 -28.69 -58.64 3.48
N ALA A 8 -27.39 -58.52 3.71
CA ALA A 8 -26.76 -57.26 4.11
C ALA A 8 -25.76 -56.84 3.03
N ALA A 9 -26.16 -55.85 2.23
CA ALA A 9 -25.29 -55.21 1.23
C ALA A 9 -24.38 -54.18 1.93
N LEU A 10 -23.08 -54.45 1.98
CA LEU A 10 -22.07 -53.49 2.39
C LEU A 10 -21.68 -52.60 1.19
N VAL A 11 -22.17 -51.36 1.18
CA VAL A 11 -21.68 -50.30 0.30
C VAL A 11 -20.49 -49.64 0.99
N ALA A 12 -19.27 -49.95 0.54
CA ALA A 12 -18.06 -49.25 0.97
C ALA A 12 -17.98 -47.89 0.24
N ALA A 13 -18.27 -46.82 0.97
CA ALA A 13 -18.17 -45.45 0.50
C ALA A 13 -16.70 -45.09 0.23
N VAL A 14 -16.39 -44.80 -1.04
CA VAL A 14 -15.10 -44.23 -1.45
C VAL A 14 -15.10 -42.76 -0.99
N GLY A 15 -14.33 -42.47 0.07
CA GLY A 15 -14.13 -41.12 0.57
C GLY A 15 -13.37 -40.28 -0.46
N GLY A 16 -14.10 -39.62 -1.35
CA GLY A 16 -13.58 -38.58 -2.22
C GLY A 16 -13.28 -37.34 -1.38
N SER A 17 -12.01 -37.10 -1.09
CA SER A 17 -11.52 -35.85 -0.51
C SER A 17 -11.79 -34.71 -1.50
N THR A 18 -12.96 -34.08 -1.40
CA THR A 18 -13.20 -32.79 -2.05
C THR A 18 -12.40 -31.74 -1.30
N ALA A 19 -11.17 -31.51 -1.74
CA ALA A 19 -10.44 -30.30 -1.43
C ALA A 19 -11.28 -29.13 -1.98
N SER A 20 -12.08 -28.53 -1.10
CA SER A 20 -12.81 -27.30 -1.37
C SER A 20 -11.77 -26.21 -1.62
N ALA A 21 -11.43 -26.00 -2.89
CA ALA A 21 -10.74 -24.80 -3.34
C ALA A 21 -11.65 -23.62 -3.00
N GLN A 22 -11.40 -22.98 -1.86
CA GLN A 22 -12.06 -21.74 -1.49
C GLN A 22 -11.82 -20.75 -2.64
N PRO A 23 -12.88 -20.19 -3.26
CA PRO A 23 -12.70 -19.19 -4.30
C PRO A 23 -11.90 -18.04 -3.67
N SER A 24 -10.73 -17.79 -4.24
CA SER A 24 -9.93 -16.60 -3.94
C SER A 24 -10.88 -15.42 -4.07
N ALA A 25 -11.20 -14.77 -2.94
CA ALA A 25 -12.06 -13.61 -2.92
C ALA A 25 -11.56 -12.64 -3.99
N ALA A 26 -12.31 -12.54 -5.09
CA ALA A 26 -12.01 -11.64 -6.18
C ALA A 26 -11.80 -10.27 -5.54
N ARG A 27 -10.56 -9.79 -5.58
CA ARG A 27 -10.13 -8.56 -4.93
C ARG A 27 -11.12 -7.49 -5.36
N ALA A 28 -11.93 -6.97 -4.43
CA ALA A 28 -12.96 -5.99 -4.74
C ALA A 28 -12.33 -4.92 -5.64
N ALA A 29 -12.94 -4.68 -6.81
CA ALA A 29 -12.35 -3.81 -7.81
C ALA A 29 -12.07 -2.44 -7.18
N CYS A 30 -10.80 -2.04 -7.13
CA CYS A 30 -10.40 -0.77 -6.54
C CYS A 30 -11.07 0.38 -7.32
N LYS A 31 -11.84 1.23 -6.63
CA LYS A 31 -12.54 2.37 -7.22
C LYS A 31 -11.80 3.67 -6.88
N PRO A 32 -10.96 4.21 -7.78
CA PRO A 32 -10.22 5.43 -7.49
C PRO A 32 -11.17 6.63 -7.41
N GLY A 33 -10.80 7.64 -6.64
CA GLY A 33 -11.56 8.88 -6.54
C GLY A 33 -11.77 9.35 -5.11
N VAL A 34 -12.55 10.42 -4.98
CA VAL A 34 -12.99 10.93 -3.67
C VAL A 34 -14.29 10.23 -3.30
N HIS A 35 -14.36 9.75 -2.07
CA HIS A 35 -15.50 9.04 -1.49
C HIS A 35 -15.82 9.63 -0.12
N THR A 36 -17.03 9.36 0.38
CA THR A 36 -17.40 9.68 1.75
C THR A 36 -17.44 8.40 2.56
N VAL A 37 -16.67 8.33 3.65
CA VAL A 37 -16.60 7.18 4.56
C VAL A 37 -16.77 7.70 5.98
N HIS A 38 -17.78 7.21 6.71
CA HIS A 38 -18.11 7.66 8.07
C HIS A 38 -18.26 9.19 8.21
N GLY A 39 -18.75 9.87 7.16
CA GLY A 39 -18.92 11.33 7.14
C GLY A 39 -17.68 12.11 6.72
N GLU A 40 -16.53 11.45 6.52
CA GLU A 40 -15.29 12.08 6.10
C GLU A 40 -15.00 11.85 4.61
N PHE A 41 -14.41 12.86 3.96
CA PHE A 41 -13.92 12.75 2.60
C PHE A 41 -12.59 12.00 2.58
N VAL A 42 -12.54 10.92 1.80
CA VAL A 42 -11.33 10.13 1.57
C VAL A 42 -11.02 10.07 0.08
N LYS A 43 -9.73 10.11 -0.28
CA LYS A 43 -9.26 9.88 -1.64
C LYS A 43 -8.62 8.51 -1.74
N VAL A 44 -9.29 7.61 -2.46
CA VAL A 44 -8.79 6.27 -2.75
C VAL A 44 -7.91 6.34 -3.98
N PHE A 45 -6.67 5.87 -3.85
CA PHE A 45 -5.77 5.67 -4.97
C PHE A 45 -5.85 4.21 -5.42
N CYS A 46 -5.77 4.00 -6.72
CA CYS A 46 -5.78 2.68 -7.32
C CYS A 46 -4.69 2.61 -8.37
N GLY A 47 -4.03 1.46 -8.44
CA GLY A 47 -3.00 1.20 -9.43
C GLY A 47 -2.00 0.16 -8.94
N PRO A 48 -1.02 -0.15 -9.77
CA PRO A 48 -0.08 -1.24 -9.52
C PRO A 48 1.08 -0.82 -8.59
N ALA A 49 1.16 0.46 -8.20
CA ALA A 49 2.24 0.93 -7.35
C ALA A 49 2.12 0.34 -5.95
N LYS A 50 3.27 0.11 -5.33
CA LYS A 50 3.41 -0.49 -4.00
C LYS A 50 4.63 0.04 -3.30
N ALA A 51 4.60 0.02 -1.97
CA ALA A 51 5.76 0.33 -1.14
C ALA A 51 5.84 -0.57 0.09
N VAL A 52 7.03 -0.67 0.64
CA VAL A 52 7.29 -1.26 1.95
C VAL A 52 7.92 -0.17 2.81
N VAL A 53 7.39 0.00 4.02
CA VAL A 53 7.89 0.95 5.03
C VAL A 53 8.32 0.17 6.25
N HIS A 54 9.49 0.49 6.78
CA HIS A 54 9.99 0.00 8.06
C HIS A 54 10.03 1.17 9.04
N PHE A 55 9.39 1.00 10.18
CA PHE A 55 9.25 2.01 11.24
C PHE A 55 9.02 1.30 12.57
N GLY A 56 9.76 1.64 13.62
CA GLY A 56 9.57 1.06 14.96
C GLY A 56 9.57 -0.44 15.05
N GLY A 57 10.49 -1.09 14.31
CA GLY A 57 10.55 -2.55 14.21
C GLY A 57 9.38 -3.19 13.44
N THR A 58 8.42 -2.38 12.99
CA THR A 58 7.26 -2.83 12.22
C THR A 58 7.54 -2.67 10.72
N THR A 59 7.09 -3.65 9.94
CA THR A 59 7.10 -3.58 8.48
C THR A 59 5.68 -3.43 7.97
N MET A 60 5.42 -2.34 7.26
CA MET A 60 4.13 -2.03 6.65
C MET A 60 4.23 -2.17 5.13
N THR A 61 3.22 -2.79 4.53
CA THR A 61 3.13 -2.90 3.08
C THR A 61 1.97 -2.07 2.56
N PHE A 62 2.26 -1.17 1.63
CA PHE A 62 1.31 -0.34 0.93
C PHE A 62 1.07 -0.93 -0.46
N GLN A 63 -0.21 -0.99 -0.85
CA GLN A 63 -0.67 -1.49 -2.14
C GLN A 63 -1.70 -0.53 -2.73
N SER A 64 -2.09 -0.76 -3.98
CA SER A 64 -3.08 0.06 -4.67
C SER A 64 -2.65 1.52 -4.80
N GLY A 65 -1.45 1.76 -5.33
CA GLY A 65 -0.95 3.12 -5.52
C GLY A 65 -0.89 3.57 -6.96
N ARG A 66 -0.77 4.89 -7.12
CA ARG A 66 -0.57 5.55 -8.40
C ARG A 66 0.74 6.33 -8.38
N CYS A 67 1.54 6.17 -9.43
CA CYS A 67 2.64 7.08 -9.72
C CYS A 67 2.21 8.07 -10.81
N SER A 68 2.63 9.32 -10.68
CA SER A 68 2.35 10.40 -11.64
C SER A 68 3.63 11.20 -11.87
N MET A 69 3.99 11.43 -13.14
CA MET A 69 5.27 12.04 -13.53
C MET A 69 5.17 13.17 -14.59
N PRO A 70 4.08 13.96 -14.70
CA PRO A 70 3.94 14.93 -15.80
C PRO A 70 4.88 16.14 -15.70
N ALA A 71 5.37 16.49 -14.51
CA ALA A 71 6.30 17.62 -14.29
C ALA A 71 7.18 17.42 -13.02
N TYR A 72 6.69 16.63 -12.07
CA TYR A 72 7.37 16.25 -10.82
C TYR A 72 6.98 14.80 -10.48
N PHE A 73 7.75 14.15 -9.63
CA PHE A 73 7.47 12.78 -9.20
C PHE A 73 6.46 12.77 -8.06
N HIS A 74 5.31 12.13 -8.25
CA HIS A 74 4.34 11.84 -7.19
C HIS A 74 4.04 10.34 -7.10
N LEU A 75 4.01 9.83 -5.87
CA LEU A 75 3.53 8.50 -5.52
C LEU A 75 2.48 8.63 -4.42
N ASP A 76 1.27 8.18 -4.70
CA ASP A 76 0.18 8.13 -3.74
C ASP A 76 -0.24 6.68 -3.52
N LEU A 77 -0.28 6.21 -2.27
CA LEU A 77 -0.53 4.82 -1.91
C LEU A 77 -1.59 4.71 -0.81
N GLY A 78 -2.56 3.83 -1.03
CA GLY A 78 -3.63 3.58 -0.06
C GLY A 78 -4.76 4.60 -0.19
N THR A 79 -5.22 5.11 0.95
CA THR A 79 -6.38 6.02 1.02
C THR A 79 -6.05 7.21 1.91
N LEU A 80 -6.09 8.41 1.32
CA LEU A 80 -5.87 9.67 2.04
C LEU A 80 -7.18 10.14 2.67
N THR A 81 -7.18 10.42 3.97
CA THR A 81 -8.28 11.13 4.63
C THR A 81 -8.07 12.63 4.40
N ILE A 82 -9.04 13.28 3.74
CA ILE A 82 -8.95 14.68 3.30
C ILE A 82 -9.58 15.61 4.33
N SER A 83 -10.72 15.21 4.91
CA SER A 83 -11.40 15.97 5.96
C SER A 83 -11.33 15.23 7.29
N GLY A 84 -11.32 16.01 8.37
CA GLY A 84 -11.35 15.46 9.72
C GLY A 84 -10.08 14.73 10.12
N PRO A 85 -10.13 13.95 11.21
CA PRO A 85 -8.98 13.20 11.70
C PRO A 85 -8.62 12.08 10.71
N ALA A 86 -7.34 11.76 10.58
CA ALA A 86 -6.91 10.62 9.77
C ALA A 86 -7.60 9.33 10.20
N GLN A 87 -8.30 8.66 9.30
CA GLN A 87 -8.96 7.36 9.56
C GLN A 87 -8.45 6.25 8.63
N SER A 88 -7.80 6.63 7.54
CA SER A 88 -7.25 5.72 6.55
C SER A 88 -5.73 5.65 6.61
N THR A 89 -5.17 4.59 6.02
CA THR A 89 -3.71 4.44 5.89
C THR A 89 -3.27 5.00 4.53
N TYR A 90 -2.35 5.97 4.58
CA TYR A 90 -1.86 6.68 3.40
C TYR A 90 -0.35 6.87 3.45
N LEU A 91 0.29 6.70 2.31
CA LEU A 91 1.65 7.14 2.06
C LEU A 91 1.69 7.98 0.78
N GLY A 92 2.06 9.25 0.91
CA GLY A 92 2.36 10.14 -0.20
C GLY A 92 3.85 10.44 -0.25
N LEU A 93 4.46 10.33 -1.44
CA LEU A 93 5.80 10.85 -1.72
C LEU A 93 5.70 11.85 -2.87
N ALA A 94 6.26 13.04 -2.69
CA ALA A 94 6.43 14.02 -3.76
C ALA A 94 7.89 14.44 -3.85
N ALA A 95 8.37 14.70 -5.05
CA ALA A 95 9.67 15.33 -5.29
C ALA A 95 9.62 16.18 -6.55
N ASN A 96 10.10 17.42 -6.41
CA ASN A 96 10.30 18.31 -7.54
C ASN A 96 11.59 17.94 -8.30
N THR A 97 11.60 18.22 -9.60
CA THR A 97 12.82 18.22 -10.40
C THR A 97 13.62 19.50 -10.13
N TYR A 98 14.92 19.45 -10.39
CA TYR A 98 15.70 20.66 -10.61
C TYR A 98 15.23 21.38 -11.88
N ASP A 99 15.64 22.65 -12.04
CA ASP A 99 15.31 23.46 -13.22
C ASP A 99 15.80 22.84 -14.55
N ASP A 100 16.77 21.93 -14.49
CA ASP A 100 17.29 21.16 -15.63
C ASP A 100 16.49 19.86 -15.93
N GLY A 101 15.39 19.63 -15.21
CA GLY A 101 14.55 18.44 -15.35
C GLY A 101 15.14 17.18 -14.70
N THR A 102 16.27 17.27 -13.98
CA THR A 102 16.90 16.12 -13.30
C THR A 102 16.39 15.94 -11.87
N TYR A 103 16.61 14.74 -11.30
CA TYR A 103 16.40 14.44 -9.87
C TYR A 103 17.75 14.04 -9.27
N ARG A 104 18.15 14.60 -8.12
CA ARG A 104 19.45 14.31 -7.48
C ARG A 104 19.25 13.83 -6.05
N SER A 105 19.70 12.63 -5.71
CA SER A 105 19.53 12.08 -4.36
C SER A 105 20.44 12.77 -3.33
N GLY A 106 19.91 13.12 -2.15
CA GLY A 106 20.71 13.34 -0.93
C GLY A 106 21.12 14.79 -0.62
N GLN A 107 20.18 15.74 -0.60
CA GLN A 107 20.45 17.10 -0.13
C GLN A 107 19.34 17.55 0.84
N ASP A 108 19.74 18.11 1.99
CA ASP A 108 18.89 18.91 2.86
C ASP A 108 18.67 20.28 2.19
N GLY A 109 17.44 20.55 1.77
CA GLY A 109 17.01 21.85 1.24
C GLY A 109 17.47 22.16 -0.20
N GLY A 110 16.54 22.65 -1.02
CA GLY A 110 16.90 23.41 -2.23
C GLY A 110 15.99 23.20 -3.43
N ALA A 111 15.89 21.97 -3.95
CA ALA A 111 15.12 21.70 -5.17
C ALA A 111 14.31 20.40 -5.13
N ILE A 112 14.37 19.68 -4.00
CA ILE A 112 13.57 18.49 -3.74
C ILE A 112 12.84 18.76 -2.44
N VAL A 113 11.63 19.31 -2.54
CA VAL A 113 10.73 19.26 -1.37
C VAL A 113 10.20 17.84 -1.33
N VAL A 114 10.83 16.99 -0.51
CA VAL A 114 10.33 15.65 -0.24
C VAL A 114 9.18 15.80 0.73
N HIS A 115 7.94 15.62 0.26
CA HIS A 115 6.79 15.50 1.13
C HIS A 115 6.51 14.03 1.37
N ILE A 116 6.77 13.54 2.58
CA ILE A 116 6.31 12.23 3.02
C ILE A 116 5.10 12.44 3.91
N VAL A 117 3.91 12.25 3.35
CA VAL A 117 2.67 12.33 4.13
C VAL A 117 2.30 10.93 4.56
N PHE A 118 2.20 10.73 5.86
CA PHE A 118 1.96 9.43 6.44
C PHE A 118 0.75 9.51 7.38
N GLN A 119 -0.36 8.88 6.96
CA GLN A 119 -1.50 8.66 7.84
C GLN A 119 -1.46 7.22 8.30
N TYR A 120 -1.33 7.02 9.62
CA TYR A 120 -1.27 5.68 10.20
C TYR A 120 -1.79 5.67 11.64
N ALA A 121 -2.46 4.58 12.00
CA ALA A 121 -3.04 4.37 13.32
C ALA A 121 -3.92 5.57 13.78
N GLY A 122 -4.69 6.12 12.84
CA GLY A 122 -5.63 7.22 13.11
C GLY A 122 -4.98 8.61 13.26
N LYS A 123 -3.73 8.79 12.79
CA LYS A 123 -2.97 10.03 13.01
C LYS A 123 -2.24 10.48 11.75
N ASP A 124 -2.18 11.79 11.55
CA ASP A 124 -1.20 12.42 10.67
C ASP A 124 0.18 12.42 11.35
N GLN A 125 1.14 11.84 10.64
CA GLN A 125 2.52 11.71 11.08
C GLN A 125 3.39 12.66 10.24
N PRO A 126 3.64 13.90 10.69
CA PRO A 126 4.56 14.78 9.98
C PRO A 126 5.96 14.16 9.95
N THR A 127 6.74 14.44 8.91
CA THR A 127 8.10 13.92 8.74
C THR A 127 9.12 15.05 8.56
N TYR A 128 10.40 14.74 8.77
CA TYR A 128 11.52 15.66 8.56
C TYR A 128 12.81 14.90 8.28
N LYS A 129 13.82 15.61 7.75
CA LYS A 129 15.09 15.03 7.26
C LYS A 129 14.82 13.91 6.25
N ASP A 130 13.87 14.16 5.36
CA ASP A 130 13.41 13.19 4.39
C ASP A 130 14.39 13.09 3.23
N THR A 131 14.61 11.87 2.77
CA THR A 131 15.43 11.55 1.61
C THR A 131 14.63 10.68 0.68
N LEU A 132 14.66 11.01 -0.61
CA LEU A 132 14.08 10.20 -1.68
C LEU A 132 15.14 9.90 -2.74
N THR A 133 15.28 8.63 -3.08
CA THR A 133 16.14 8.15 -4.15
C THR A 133 15.29 7.53 -5.24
N LEU A 134 15.30 8.15 -6.42
CA LEU A 134 14.57 7.68 -7.60
C LEU A 134 15.51 6.90 -8.53
N ARG A 135 15.03 5.79 -9.09
CA ARG A 135 15.79 4.87 -9.95
C ARG A 135 14.92 4.31 -11.07
N GLY A 136 15.56 3.75 -12.10
CA GLY A 136 14.88 3.04 -13.19
C GLY A 136 13.86 3.93 -13.92
N SER A 137 14.29 5.12 -14.34
CA SER A 137 13.40 6.11 -14.96
C SER A 137 12.19 6.46 -14.08
N LEU A 138 12.45 6.68 -12.79
CA LEU A 138 11.46 7.04 -11.76
C LEU A 138 10.43 5.96 -11.42
N THR A 139 10.57 4.75 -11.95
CA THR A 139 9.63 3.64 -11.69
C THR A 139 9.86 2.91 -10.37
N ARG A 140 10.98 3.17 -9.68
CA ARG A 140 11.30 2.56 -8.39
C ARG A 140 12.22 3.43 -7.57
N GLY A 141 12.30 3.17 -6.28
CA GLY A 141 13.17 3.95 -5.43
C GLY A 141 13.17 3.53 -3.97
N ALA A 142 13.91 4.29 -3.18
CA ALA A 142 14.01 4.15 -1.74
C ALA A 142 13.80 5.50 -1.08
N PHE A 143 13.29 5.49 0.14
CA PHE A 143 13.10 6.70 0.94
C PHE A 143 13.43 6.45 2.40
N SER A 144 13.71 7.53 3.12
CA SER A 144 13.89 7.50 4.57
C SER A 144 13.59 8.86 5.16
N GLY A 145 13.35 8.90 6.45
CA GLY A 145 13.17 10.15 7.18
C GLY A 145 13.01 9.89 8.67
N ARG A 146 12.47 10.89 9.37
CA ARG A 146 12.11 10.79 10.77
C ARG A 146 10.69 11.31 11.00
N LEU A 147 9.96 10.68 11.91
CA LEU A 147 8.66 11.20 12.34
C LEU A 147 8.87 12.46 13.19
N GLY A 148 8.23 13.56 12.83
CA GLY A 148 8.36 14.86 13.50
C GLY A 148 7.96 14.84 14.98
N ARG A 149 7.03 13.96 15.38
CA ARG A 149 6.57 13.86 16.77
C ARG A 149 7.47 13.01 17.66
N THR A 150 8.03 11.92 17.14
CA THR A 150 8.79 10.94 17.95
C THR A 150 10.28 10.94 17.64
N GLY A 151 10.72 11.59 16.56
CA GLY A 151 12.10 11.55 16.05
C GLY A 151 12.49 10.19 15.47
N GLU A 152 11.58 9.23 15.46
CA GLU A 152 11.82 7.85 15.09
C GLU A 152 12.12 7.73 13.60
N ARG A 153 13.13 6.94 13.27
CA ARG A 153 13.56 6.74 11.89
C ARG A 153 12.59 5.80 11.18
N PHE A 154 12.25 6.16 9.94
CA PHE A 154 11.63 5.24 9.01
C PHE A 154 12.48 5.10 7.74
N THR A 155 12.34 3.96 7.09
CA THR A 155 12.92 3.69 5.76
C THR A 155 11.89 2.97 4.91
N GLY A 156 12.08 2.97 3.60
CA GLY A 156 11.21 2.23 2.73
C GLY A 156 11.69 2.17 1.30
N SER A 157 10.97 1.39 0.51
CA SER A 157 11.18 1.28 -0.92
C SER A 157 9.85 1.20 -1.64
N PHE A 158 9.83 1.62 -2.90
CA PHE A 158 8.63 1.60 -3.72
C PHE A 158 8.91 1.11 -5.14
N SER A 159 7.85 0.67 -5.80
CA SER A 159 7.82 0.38 -7.23
C SER A 159 6.51 0.83 -7.83
N CYS A 160 6.60 1.61 -8.90
CA CYS A 160 5.56 1.87 -9.88
C CYS A 160 5.65 0.74 -10.93
N ARG A 161 4.93 -0.36 -10.77
CA ARG A 161 4.90 -1.35 -11.86
C ARG A 161 4.18 -0.72 -13.06
N ALA A 162 4.80 -0.77 -14.23
CA ALA A 162 4.13 -0.58 -15.52
C ALA A 162 3.24 -1.79 -15.81
#